data_AF-A0A1N7MGN7-F1
#
_entry.id   AF-A0A1N7MGN7-F1
#
_cell.length_a   1.000
_cell.length_b   1.000
_cell.length_c   1.000
_cell.angle_alpha   90.00
_cell.angle_beta   90.00
_cell.angle_gamma   90.00
#
_symmetry.space_group_name_H-M   'P 1'
#
loop_
_entity.id
_entity.type
_entity.pdbx_description
1 polymer ?
#
loop_
_entity_poly.entity_id
_entity_poly.type
_entity_poly.pdbx_seq_one_letter_code
_entity_poly.pdbx_strand_id
1 'polypeptide(L)'
;MAPISMLAPQEPARLDIEILSDLYGDMGPSAAEEAVCRAMEELALRLAEAERAFRGDDWLELGNGLRRVTAIARQIGMVGLVRVARDCRACLEAGDSVALAATLARLLRTGEKSLLALWDRPGLLP
;
A
#
# COMPACT_ATOMS: atom_id res chain seq x y z
N MET A 1 -24.22 -16.19 -23.97
CA MET A 1 -23.20 -15.19 -23.58
C MET A 1 -23.31 -14.96 -22.09
N ALA A 2 -22.41 -15.53 -21.30
CA ALA A 2 -22.36 -15.25 -19.86
C ALA A 2 -21.71 -13.87 -19.65
N PRO A 3 -22.26 -13.00 -18.79
CA PRO A 3 -21.59 -11.75 -18.46
C PRO A 3 -20.25 -12.08 -17.79
N ILE A 4 -19.18 -11.49 -18.31
CA ILE A 4 -17.87 -11.54 -17.66
C ILE A 4 -18.02 -10.77 -16.35
N SER A 5 -18.26 -11.49 -15.26
CA SER A 5 -18.19 -10.92 -13.93
C SER A 5 -16.73 -10.65 -13.64
N MET A 6 -16.32 -9.39 -13.73
CA MET A 6 -15.02 -8.96 -13.21
C MET A 6 -14.99 -9.30 -11.73
N LEU A 7 -14.33 -10.40 -11.37
CA LEU A 7 -13.85 -10.59 -10.02
C LEU A 7 -12.79 -9.51 -9.79
N ALA A 8 -13.20 -8.42 -9.18
CA ALA A 8 -12.30 -7.48 -8.54
C ALA A 8 -12.17 -7.95 -7.09
N PRO A 9 -11.09 -8.67 -6.68
CA PRO A 9 -10.89 -9.03 -5.28
C PRO A 9 -10.94 -7.76 -4.43
N GLN A 10 -11.98 -7.65 -3.62
CA GLN A 10 -12.14 -6.56 -2.67
C GLN A 10 -11.40 -6.97 -1.40
N GLU A 11 -10.08 -6.76 -1.36
CA GLU A 11 -9.35 -6.79 -0.09
C GLU A 11 -9.61 -5.45 0.63
N PRO A 12 -10.36 -5.44 1.75
CA PRO A 12 -10.55 -4.21 2.51
C PRO A 12 -9.21 -3.70 3.04
N ALA A 13 -9.04 -2.37 3.09
CA ALA A 13 -7.89 -1.74 3.75
C ALA A 13 -7.89 -2.18 5.22
N ARG A 14 -7.04 -3.17 5.55
CA ARG A 14 -6.81 -3.59 6.93
C ARG A 14 -5.83 -2.59 7.53
N LEU A 15 -6.39 -1.61 8.23
CA LEU A 15 -5.68 -0.64 9.06
C LEU A 15 -5.65 -1.16 10.51
N ASP A 16 -4.47 -1.12 11.10
CA ASP A 16 -4.25 -1.39 12.52
C ASP A 16 -4.52 -0.11 13.31
N ILE A 17 -5.62 -0.11 14.06
CA ILE A 17 -6.12 1.05 14.79
C ILE A 17 -5.25 1.30 16.05
N GLU A 18 -4.60 0.27 16.60
CA GLU A 18 -3.73 0.42 17.77
C GLU A 18 -2.47 1.21 17.39
N ILE A 19 -1.86 0.91 16.24
CA ILE A 19 -0.70 1.65 15.72
C ILE A 19 -1.05 3.12 15.48
N LEU A 20 -2.24 3.41 14.93
CA LEU A 20 -2.70 4.78 14.77
C LEU A 20 -2.96 5.46 16.11
N SER A 21 -3.58 4.77 17.07
CA SER A 21 -3.83 5.30 18.41
C SER A 21 -2.54 5.65 19.15
N ASP A 22 -1.50 4.82 19.05
CA ASP A 22 -0.19 5.06 19.65
C ASP A 22 0.49 6.28 19.00
N LEU A 23 0.43 6.39 17.67
CA LEU A 23 0.97 7.55 16.93
C LEU A 23 0.33 8.87 17.41
N TYR A 24 -0.99 8.85 17.62
CA TYR A 24 -1.74 9.99 18.16
C TYR A 24 -1.43 10.27 19.64
N GLY A 25 -1.21 9.22 20.44
CA GLY A 25 -0.82 9.33 21.84
C GLY A 25 0.58 9.92 22.05
N ASP A 26 1.54 9.56 21.21
CA ASP A 26 2.94 9.97 21.34
C ASP A 26 3.20 11.40 20.84
N MET A 27 2.51 11.83 19.80
CA MET A 27 2.81 13.10 19.10
C MET A 27 1.75 14.18 19.29
N GLY A 28 0.56 13.81 19.78
CA GLY A 28 -0.61 14.67 19.79
C GLY A 28 -1.31 14.74 18.42
N PRO A 29 -2.60 15.11 18.38
CA PRO A 29 -3.47 14.89 17.23
C PRO A 29 -3.02 15.61 15.95
N SER A 30 -2.62 16.87 16.05
CA SER A 30 -2.21 17.67 14.89
C SER A 30 -0.90 17.17 14.26
N ALA A 31 0.06 16.73 15.08
CA ALA A 31 1.34 16.23 14.58
C ALA A 31 1.21 14.81 14.01
N ALA A 32 0.33 13.99 14.60
CA ALA A 32 0.00 12.66 14.09
C ALA A 32 -0.72 12.74 12.74
N GLU A 33 -1.68 13.67 12.59
CA GLU A 33 -2.36 13.90 11.31
C GLU A 33 -1.38 14.32 10.21
N GLU A 34 -0.49 15.28 10.49
CA GLU A 34 0.56 15.68 9.54
C GLU A 34 1.47 14.51 9.18
N ALA A 35 1.88 13.70 10.15
CA ALA A 35 2.74 12.54 9.91
C ALA A 35 2.05 11.50 9.02
N VAL A 36 0.76 11.25 9.26
CA VAL A 36 -0.07 10.36 8.45
C VAL A 36 -0.21 10.89 7.03
N CYS A 37 -0.58 12.16 6.83
CA CYS A 37 -0.68 12.77 5.51
C CYS A 37 0.64 12.67 4.72
N ARG A 38 1.78 13.01 5.35
CA ARG A 38 3.10 12.89 4.70
C ARG A 38 3.45 11.45 4.35
N ALA A 39 3.15 10.50 5.24
CA ALA A 39 3.38 9.08 4.96
C ALA A 39 2.52 8.60 3.78
N MET A 40 1.29 9.08 3.65
CA MET A 40 0.40 8.73 2.53
C MET A 40 0.86 9.32 1.20
N GLU A 41 1.27 10.59 1.18
CA GLU A 41 1.85 11.24 0.00
C GLU A 41 3.07 10.47 -0.49
N GLU A 42 3.98 10.13 0.42
CA GLU A 42 5.18 9.36 0.12
C GLU A 42 4.83 7.94 -0.36
N LEU A 43 3.82 7.31 0.22
CA LEU A 43 3.33 6.00 -0.20
C LEU A 43 2.79 6.04 -1.63
N ALA A 44 2.00 7.05 -1.96
CA ALA A 44 1.43 7.23 -3.30
C ALA A 44 2.54 7.41 -4.36
N LEU A 45 3.55 8.24 -4.04
CA LEU A 45 4.73 8.41 -4.88
C LEU A 45 5.46 7.08 -5.12
N ARG A 46 5.68 6.30 -4.06
CA ARG A 46 6.41 5.02 -4.14
C ARG A 46 5.66 3.95 -4.92
N LEU A 47 4.34 3.95 -4.87
CA LEU A 47 3.51 3.06 -5.69
C LEU A 47 3.63 3.42 -7.19
N ALA A 48 3.63 4.71 -7.53
CA ALA A 48 3.83 5.17 -8.90
C ALA A 48 5.23 4.87 -9.43
N GLU A 49 6.27 5.04 -8.60
CA GLU A 49 7.65 4.68 -8.93
C GLU A 49 7.79 3.17 -9.17
N ALA A 50 7.21 2.33 -8.31
CA ALA A 50 7.23 0.88 -8.48
C ALA A 50 6.52 0.45 -9.78
N GLU A 51 5.39 1.05 -10.11
CA GLU A 51 4.68 0.78 -11.37
C GLU A 51 5.51 1.17 -12.60
N ARG A 52 6.19 2.33 -12.56
CA ARG A 52 7.11 2.75 -13.62
C ARG A 52 8.30 1.80 -13.77
N ALA A 53 8.93 1.40 -12.66
CA ALA A 53 10.06 0.47 -12.66
C ALA A 53 9.66 -0.89 -13.26
N PHE A 54 8.49 -1.41 -12.89
CA PHE A 54 7.94 -2.63 -13.48
C PHE A 54 7.72 -2.52 -15.00
N ARG A 55 7.14 -1.41 -15.48
CA ARG A 55 6.95 -1.17 -16.92
C ARG A 55 8.26 -0.97 -17.69
N GLY A 56 9.32 -0.55 -17.02
CA GLY A 56 10.65 -0.34 -17.59
C GLY A 56 11.59 -1.53 -17.44
N ASP A 57 11.10 -2.68 -16.95
CA ASP A 57 11.90 -3.86 -16.61
C ASP A 57 13.08 -3.56 -15.64
N ASP A 58 12.97 -2.51 -14.83
CA ASP A 58 13.96 -2.15 -13.81
C ASP A 58 13.67 -2.89 -12.50
N TRP A 59 14.09 -4.16 -12.47
CA TRP A 59 13.84 -5.07 -11.35
C TRP A 59 14.51 -4.63 -10.04
N LEU A 60 15.65 -3.93 -10.14
CA LEU A 60 16.36 -3.43 -8.97
C LEU A 60 15.58 -2.29 -8.32
N GLU A 61 15.17 -1.30 -9.11
CA GLU A 61 14.36 -0.19 -8.61
C GLU A 61 12.98 -0.65 -8.16
N LEU A 62 12.37 -1.62 -8.84
CA LEU A 62 11.12 -2.23 -8.37
C LEU A 62 11.30 -2.87 -6.98
N GLY A 63 12.37 -3.63 -6.78
CA GLY A 63 12.68 -4.22 -5.48
C GLY A 63 12.92 -3.18 -4.39
N ASN A 64 13.61 -2.08 -4.72
CA ASN A 64 13.81 -0.94 -3.82
C ASN A 64 12.48 -0.28 -3.45
N GLY A 65 11.63 -0.01 -4.44
CA GLY A 65 10.30 0.57 -4.28
C GLY A 65 9.40 -0.27 -3.38
N LEU A 66 9.32 -1.59 -3.62
CA LEU A 66 8.51 -2.52 -2.82
C LEU A 66 8.94 -2.54 -1.34
N ARG A 67 10.25 -2.44 -1.05
CA ARG A 67 10.75 -2.34 0.33
C ARG A 67 10.32 -1.03 1.00
N ARG A 68 10.38 0.08 0.28
CA ARG A 68 9.96 1.40 0.79
C ARG A 68 8.45 1.44 1.04
N VAL A 69 7.64 0.96 0.11
CA VAL A 69 6.18 0.79 0.27
C VAL A 69 5.89 -0.02 1.54
N THR A 70 6.58 -1.14 1.72
CA THR A 70 6.40 -1.99 2.91
C THR A 70 6.73 -1.26 4.21
N ALA A 71 7.80 -0.46 4.24
CA ALA A 71 8.22 0.27 5.44
C ALA A 71 7.20 1.35 5.81
N ILE A 72 6.80 2.18 4.85
CA ILE A 72 5.83 3.26 5.06
C ILE A 72 4.47 2.71 5.49
N ALA A 73 3.98 1.69 4.78
CA ALA A 73 2.71 1.05 5.10
C ALA A 73 2.68 0.47 6.52
N ARG A 74 3.82 -0.01 7.06
CA ARG A 74 3.89 -0.47 8.46
C ARG A 74 3.79 0.67 9.46
N GLN A 75 4.41 1.83 9.17
CA GLN A 75 4.42 2.96 10.10
C GLN A 75 3.02 3.50 10.39
N ILE A 76 2.11 3.40 9.43
CA ILE A 76 0.71 3.85 9.54
C ILE A 76 -0.29 2.70 9.71
N GLY A 77 0.19 1.48 10.00
CA GLY A 77 -0.67 0.34 10.30
C GLY A 77 -1.41 -0.28 9.11
N MET A 78 -1.02 -0.03 7.85
CA MET A 78 -1.63 -0.63 6.64
C MET A 78 -1.19 -2.09 6.41
N VAL A 79 -1.54 -2.98 7.34
CA VAL A 79 -1.11 -4.40 7.33
C VAL A 79 -1.54 -5.16 6.07
N GLY A 80 -2.68 -4.80 5.48
CA GLY A 80 -3.13 -5.36 4.20
C GLY A 80 -2.16 -5.04 3.05
N LEU A 81 -1.74 -3.77 2.96
CA LEU A 81 -0.81 -3.31 1.94
C LEU A 81 0.58 -3.92 2.13
N VAL A 82 1.04 -4.03 3.39
CA VAL A 82 2.30 -4.69 3.76
C VAL A 82 2.34 -6.15 3.30
N ARG A 83 1.21 -6.88 3.39
CA ARG A 83 1.13 -8.26 2.94
C ARG A 83 1.29 -8.35 1.42
N VAL A 84 0.53 -7.57 0.67
CA VAL A 84 0.59 -7.60 -0.80
C VAL A 84 1.97 -7.17 -1.32
N ALA A 85 2.61 -6.18 -0.69
CA ALA A 85 3.95 -5.75 -1.08
C ALA A 85 5.01 -6.85 -0.89
N ARG A 86 4.86 -7.68 0.16
CA ARG A 86 5.71 -8.86 0.36
C ARG A 86 5.46 -9.95 -0.67
N ASP A 87 4.21 -10.16 -1.06
CA ASP A 87 3.87 -11.12 -2.13
C ASP A 87 4.52 -10.69 -3.45
N CYS A 88 4.46 -9.40 -3.82
CA CYS A 88 5.15 -8.87 -5.00
C CYS A 88 6.66 -9.15 -4.96
N ARG A 89 7.29 -8.91 -3.81
CA ARG A 89 8.74 -9.12 -3.64
C ARG A 89 9.11 -10.60 -3.76
N ALA A 90 8.29 -11.50 -3.22
CA ALA A 90 8.50 -12.94 -3.38
C ALA A 90 8.40 -13.38 -4.85
N CYS A 91 7.43 -12.84 -5.61
CA CYS A 91 7.32 -13.09 -7.05
C CYS A 91 8.51 -12.53 -7.84
N LEU A 92 9.00 -11.34 -7.46
CA LEU A 92 10.19 -10.72 -8.04
C LEU A 92 11.43 -11.58 -7.81
N GLU A 93 11.65 -12.04 -6.58
CA GLU A 93 12.77 -12.92 -6.20
C GLU A 93 12.69 -14.30 -6.90
N ALA A 94 11.47 -14.79 -7.16
CA ALA A 94 11.23 -16.03 -7.90
C ALA A 94 11.38 -15.89 -9.42
N GLY A 95 11.47 -14.66 -9.96
CA GLY A 95 11.55 -14.41 -11.39
C GLY A 95 10.25 -14.70 -12.16
N ASP A 96 9.11 -14.83 -11.46
CA ASP A 96 7.80 -15.08 -12.08
C ASP A 96 7.15 -13.74 -12.47
N SER A 97 7.40 -13.32 -13.71
CA SER A 97 6.90 -12.05 -14.24
C SER A 97 5.36 -11.99 -14.31
N VAL A 98 4.69 -13.12 -14.49
CA VAL A 98 3.22 -13.20 -14.55
C VAL A 98 2.62 -13.02 -13.16
N ALA A 99 3.15 -13.75 -12.17
CA ALA A 99 2.72 -13.59 -10.78
C ALA A 99 3.09 -12.20 -10.24
N LEU A 100 4.24 -11.65 -10.64
CA LEU A 100 4.64 -10.29 -10.29
C LEU A 100 3.67 -9.25 -10.86
N ALA A 101 3.28 -9.35 -12.12
CA ALA A 101 2.30 -8.45 -12.73
C ALA A 101 0.96 -8.49 -11.98
N ALA A 102 0.48 -9.69 -11.67
CA ALA A 102 -0.79 -9.89 -10.95
C ALA A 102 -0.74 -9.34 -9.53
N THR A 103 0.34 -9.59 -8.79
CA THR A 103 0.52 -9.11 -7.41
C THR A 103 0.75 -7.60 -7.37
N LEU A 104 1.49 -7.02 -8.30
CA LEU A 104 1.68 -5.57 -8.40
C LEU A 104 0.37 -4.85 -8.74
N ALA A 105 -0.42 -5.37 -9.68
CA ALA A 105 -1.74 -4.80 -9.98
C ALA A 105 -2.67 -4.84 -8.76
N ARG A 106 -2.58 -5.91 -7.95
CA ARG A 106 -3.28 -5.99 -6.66
C ARG A 106 -2.75 -4.95 -5.66
N LEU A 107 -1.43 -4.76 -5.58
CA LEU A 107 -0.80 -3.78 -4.69
C LEU A 107 -1.31 -2.36 -4.96
N LEU A 108 -1.35 -1.96 -6.22
CA LEU A 108 -1.81 -0.64 -6.64
C LEU A 108 -3.28 -0.40 -6.28
N ARG A 109 -4.16 -1.37 -6.57
CA ARG A 109 -5.58 -1.28 -6.19
C ARG A 109 -5.79 -1.25 -4.68
N THR A 110 -5.03 -2.04 -3.90
CA THR A 110 -5.11 -2.02 -2.44
C THR A 110 -4.56 -0.71 -1.88
N GLY A 111 -3.50 -0.15 -2.48
CA GLY A 111 -2.93 1.14 -2.12
C GLY A 111 -3.93 2.28 -2.32
N GLU A 112 -4.50 2.39 -3.51
CA GLU A 112 -5.54 3.38 -3.84
C GLU A 112 -6.71 3.35 -2.86
N LYS A 113 -7.25 2.15 -2.57
CA LYS A 113 -8.31 2.00 -1.57
C LYS A 113 -7.89 2.35 -0.15
N SER A 114 -6.65 2.03 0.23
CA SER A 114 -6.14 2.34 1.57
C SER A 114 -5.97 3.84 1.76
N LEU A 115 -5.55 4.54 0.70
CA LEU A 115 -5.50 6.00 0.69
C LEU A 115 -6.92 6.57 0.87
N LEU A 116 -7.88 6.19 0.02
CA LEU A 116 -9.26 6.66 0.10
C LEU A 116 -9.94 6.33 1.45
N ALA A 117 -9.73 5.14 1.99
CA ALA A 117 -10.36 4.70 3.24
C ALA A 117 -9.92 5.50 4.47
N LEU A 118 -8.74 6.12 4.45
CA LEU A 118 -8.30 6.98 5.54
C LEU A 118 -8.96 8.37 5.46
N TRP A 119 -9.21 8.89 4.25
CA TRP A 119 -9.94 10.15 4.04
C TRP A 119 -11.46 10.01 4.26
N ASP A 120 -12.06 8.88 3.88
CA ASP A 120 -13.51 8.64 3.99
C ASP A 120 -14.00 8.32 5.42
N ARG A 121 -13.09 8.31 6.41
CA ARG A 121 -13.44 8.14 7.82
C ARG A 121 -13.20 9.41 8.63
N PRO A 122 -14.06 10.45 8.49
CA PRO A 122 -13.98 11.69 9.27
C PRO A 122 -14.29 11.53 10.78
N GLY A 123 -14.12 10.33 11.36
CA GLY A 123 -14.29 10.05 12.78
C GLY A 123 -13.31 9.00 13.34
N LEU A 124 -12.28 8.62 12.58
CA LEU A 124 -11.17 7.79 13.09
C LEU A 124 -10.06 8.64 13.73
N LEU A 125 -10.03 9.93 13.39
CA LEU A 125 -9.12 10.91 13.96
C LEU A 125 -9.90 11.72 15.02
N PRO A 126 -9.42 11.83 16.26
CA PRO A 126 -10.07 12.60 17.31
C PRO A 126 -10.04 14.12 17.05
#